data_AF-A0AA89C9H1-F1
#
_entry.id   AF-A0AA89C9H1-F1
#
_cell.length_a   1.000
_cell.length_b   1.000
_cell.length_c   1.000
_cell.angle_alpha   90.00
_cell.angle_beta   90.00
_cell.angle_gamma   90.00
#
_symmetry.space_group_name_H-M   'P 1'
#
loop_
_entity.id
_entity.type
_entity.pdbx_description
1 polymer ?
#
loop_
_entity_poly.entity_id
_entity_poly.type
_entity_poly.pdbx_seq_one_letter_code
_entity_poly.pdbx_strand_id
1 'polypeptide(L)'
;MEQRHQDVIKKNYSTLVKKIRTSAVARHLYDSNIIKDEMKQQIETEKTNYDQNRKLLSLVLRRGPKAFRGLRMALMKAGQTDLFMLLTDSEDTMSEYDKIRSWPWLDP
;
A
#
# COMPACT_ATOMS: atom_id res chain seq x y z
N MET A 1 4.58 -7.62 -11.12
CA MET A 1 4.16 -7.90 -9.73
C MET A 1 3.89 -9.38 -9.69
N GLU A 2 4.41 -10.11 -8.71
CA GLU A 2 4.21 -11.56 -8.62
C GLU A 2 2.74 -11.90 -8.34
N GLN A 3 2.32 -13.11 -8.74
CA GLN A 3 0.92 -13.54 -8.65
C GLN A 3 0.42 -13.49 -7.19
N ARG A 4 1.22 -13.99 -6.24
CA ARG A 4 0.91 -13.92 -4.80
C ARG A 4 0.58 -12.49 -4.34
N HIS A 5 1.35 -11.49 -4.75
CA HIS A 5 1.08 -10.09 -4.38
C HIS A 5 -0.24 -9.57 -4.96
N GLN A 6 -0.59 -9.99 -6.18
CA GLN A 6 -1.86 -9.63 -6.79
C GLN A 6 -3.03 -10.31 -6.08
N ASP A 7 -2.88 -11.58 -5.70
CA ASP A 7 -3.92 -12.35 -5.02
C ASP A 7 -4.26 -11.73 -3.66
N VAL A 8 -3.25 -11.25 -2.94
CA VAL A 8 -3.42 -10.54 -1.66
C VAL A 8 -4.18 -9.23 -1.82
N ILE A 9 -3.85 -8.44 -2.86
CA ILE A 9 -4.59 -7.22 -3.17
C ILE A 9 -6.03 -7.56 -3.58
N LYS A 10 -6.24 -8.57 -4.41
CA LYS A 10 -7.56 -8.99 -4.90
C LYS A 10 -8.45 -9.51 -3.76
N LYS A 11 -7.90 -10.37 -2.89
CA LYS A 11 -8.58 -10.90 -1.69
C LYS A 11 -9.09 -9.77 -0.80
N ASN A 12 -8.29 -8.72 -0.64
CA ASN A 12 -8.59 -7.59 0.24
C ASN A 12 -9.17 -6.38 -0.49
N TYR A 13 -9.47 -6.49 -1.79
CA TYR A 13 -9.75 -5.35 -2.67
C TYR A 13 -10.93 -4.50 -2.17
N SER A 14 -12.04 -5.15 -1.78
CA SER A 14 -13.22 -4.46 -1.25
C SER A 14 -12.89 -3.60 -0.03
N THR A 15 -12.07 -4.11 0.89
CA THR A 15 -11.65 -3.40 2.10
C THR A 15 -10.72 -2.24 1.76
N LEU A 16 -9.74 -2.46 0.87
CA LEU A 16 -8.81 -1.43 0.43
C LEU A 16 -9.55 -0.27 -0.23
N VAL A 17 -10.45 -0.56 -1.17
CA VAL A 17 -11.19 0.49 -1.88
C VAL A 17 -12.09 1.30 -0.95
N LYS A 18 -12.62 0.70 0.12
CA LYS A 18 -13.48 1.42 1.08
C LYS A 18 -12.70 2.26 2.08
N LYS A 19 -11.52 1.81 2.50
CA LYS A 19 -10.80 2.38 3.66
C LYS A 19 -9.58 3.23 3.31
N ILE A 20 -9.02 3.11 2.11
CA ILE A 20 -7.82 3.87 1.74
C ILE A 20 -8.10 5.37 1.81
N ARG A 21 -7.20 6.10 2.48
CA ARG A 21 -7.09 7.56 2.37
C ARG A 21 -6.17 7.90 1.20
N THR A 22 -6.74 8.02 0.01
CA THR A 22 -5.97 8.05 -1.24
C THR A 22 -4.99 9.21 -1.35
N SER A 23 -5.33 10.42 -0.89
CA SER A 23 -4.43 11.58 -0.98
C SER A 23 -3.08 11.34 -0.29
N ALA A 24 -3.09 10.80 0.93
CA ALA A 24 -1.88 10.49 1.69
C ALA A 24 -1.08 9.34 1.05
N VAL A 25 -1.76 8.28 0.61
CA VAL A 25 -1.10 7.13 -0.05
C VAL A 25 -0.50 7.52 -1.38
N ALA A 26 -1.23 8.27 -2.22
CA ALA A 26 -0.77 8.75 -3.51
C ALA A 26 0.48 9.64 -3.37
N ARG A 27 0.52 10.51 -2.36
CA ARG A 27 1.71 11.32 -2.06
C ARG A 27 2.93 10.45 -1.79
N HIS A 28 2.84 9.47 -0.89
CA HIS A 28 3.97 8.59 -0.60
C HIS A 28 4.36 7.67 -1.76
N LEU A 29 3.40 7.26 -2.59
CA LEU A 29 3.66 6.50 -3.82
C LEU A 29 4.40 7.35 -4.86
N TYR A 30 4.07 8.64 -4.96
CA TYR A 30 4.77 9.60 -5.81
C TYR A 30 6.20 9.83 -5.29
N ASP A 31 6.36 10.11 -3.99
CA ASP A 31 7.68 10.30 -3.36
C ASP A 31 8.59 9.08 -3.54
N SER A 32 8.00 7.88 -3.60
CA SER A 32 8.72 6.61 -3.82
C SER A 32 8.89 6.25 -5.30
N ASN A 33 8.54 7.15 -6.22
CA ASN A 33 8.59 6.99 -7.67
C ASN A 33 7.83 5.75 -8.19
N ILE A 34 6.79 5.32 -7.48
CA ILE A 34 5.94 4.19 -7.86
C ILE A 34 4.86 4.65 -8.85
N ILE A 35 4.31 5.85 -8.62
CA ILE A 35 3.41 6.54 -9.54
C ILE A 35 4.05 7.85 -10.01
N LYS A 36 3.63 8.35 -11.18
CA LYS A 36 4.08 9.64 -11.72
C LYS A 36 3.08 10.74 -11.36
N ASP A 37 3.46 12.00 -11.55
CA ASP A 37 2.57 13.14 -11.31
C ASP A 37 1.25 13.05 -12.10
N GLU A 38 1.34 12.73 -13.40
CA GLU A 38 0.17 12.48 -14.25
C GLU A 38 -0.81 11.44 -13.66
N MET A 39 -0.27 10.41 -12.99
CA MET A 39 -1.09 9.37 -12.36
C MET A 39 -1.74 9.86 -11.08
N LYS A 40 -1.04 10.70 -10.31
CA LYS A 40 -1.61 11.36 -9.14
C LYS A 40 -2.76 12.28 -9.57
N GLN A 41 -2.59 13.04 -10.65
CA GLN A 41 -3.66 13.86 -11.24
C GLN A 41 -4.84 13.00 -11.69
N GLN A 42 -4.59 11.89 -12.42
CA GLN A 42 -5.65 10.97 -12.83
C GLN A 42 -6.45 10.40 -11.65
N ILE A 43 -5.79 10.13 -10.53
CA ILE A 43 -6.44 9.71 -9.29
C ILE A 43 -7.30 10.86 -8.74
N GLU A 44 -6.73 12.06 -8.59
CA GLU A 44 -7.42 13.22 -8.02
C GLU A 44 -8.63 13.68 -8.84
N THR A 45 -8.63 13.45 -10.15
CA THR A 45 -9.76 13.78 -11.04
C THR A 45 -10.97 12.83 -10.91
N GLU A 46 -10.84 11.69 -10.21
CA GLU A 46 -11.98 10.79 -10.00
C GLU A 46 -13.01 11.40 -9.06
N LYS A 47 -14.30 11.18 -9.36
CA LYS A 47 -15.43 11.88 -8.71
C LYS A 47 -15.62 11.55 -7.23
N THR A 48 -15.29 10.33 -6.84
CA THR A 48 -15.55 9.83 -5.48
C THR A 48 -14.28 9.25 -4.88
N ASN A 49 -14.15 9.31 -3.55
CA ASN A 49 -13.03 8.65 -2.85
C ASN A 49 -12.95 7.16 -3.20
N TYR A 50 -14.10 6.51 -3.42
CA TYR A 50 -14.15 5.11 -3.85
C TYR A 50 -13.49 4.92 -5.22
N ASP A 51 -13.82 5.76 -6.20
CA ASP A 51 -13.22 5.72 -7.54
C ASP A 51 -11.73 6.09 -7.53
N GLN A 52 -11.35 7.09 -6.73
CA GLN A 52 -9.95 7.45 -6.47
C GLN A 52 -9.17 6.24 -5.94
N ASN A 53 -9.71 5.53 -4.95
CA ASN A 53 -9.11 4.35 -4.35
C ASN A 53 -8.99 3.20 -5.38
N ARG A 54 -10.01 2.97 -6.21
CA ARG A 54 -9.95 1.98 -7.31
C ARG A 54 -8.89 2.32 -8.33
N LYS A 55 -8.83 3.60 -8.73
CA LYS A 55 -7.86 4.09 -9.72
C LYS A 55 -6.44 3.93 -9.21
N LEU A 56 -6.17 4.33 -7.96
CA LEU A 56 -4.88 4.14 -7.29
C LEU A 56 -4.45 2.66 -7.33
N LEU A 57 -5.31 1.74 -6.88
CA LEU A 57 -4.99 0.31 -6.86
C LEU A 57 -4.74 -0.22 -8.28
N SER A 58 -5.53 0.20 -9.27
CA SER A 58 -5.36 -0.22 -10.67
C SER A 58 -4.00 0.19 -11.24
N LEU A 59 -3.52 1.39 -10.89
CA LEU A 59 -2.24 1.92 -11.34
C LEU A 59 -1.08 1.18 -10.68
N VAL A 60 -1.19 0.92 -9.37
CA VAL A 60 -0.19 0.16 -8.61
C VAL A 60 -0.05 -1.27 -9.15
N LEU A 61 -1.17 -1.96 -9.41
CA LEU A 61 -1.16 -3.34 -9.93
C LEU A 61 -0.42 -3.46 -11.28
N ARG A 62 -0.44 -2.41 -12.10
CA ARG A 62 0.23 -2.37 -13.42
C ARG A 62 1.73 -2.04 -13.37
N ARG A 63 2.25 -1.53 -12.24
CA ARG A 63 3.61 -0.96 -12.12
C ARG A 63 4.72 -1.96 -11.76
N GLY A 64 4.39 -3.24 -11.60
CA GLY A 64 5.41 -4.28 -11.41
C GLY A 64 5.70 -4.62 -9.94
N PRO A 65 6.70 -5.47 -9.66
CA PRO A 65 6.95 -6.03 -8.31
C PRO A 65 7.29 -4.99 -7.24
N LYS A 66 7.99 -3.89 -7.60
CA LYS A 66 8.29 -2.78 -6.68
C LYS A 66 7.03 -2.06 -6.18
N ALA A 67 5.94 -2.10 -6.93
CA ALA A 67 4.70 -1.40 -6.61
C ALA A 67 3.97 -1.99 -5.40
N PHE A 68 4.08 -3.31 -5.17
CA PHE A 68 3.47 -3.96 -4.01
C PHE A 68 4.11 -3.48 -2.69
N ARG A 69 5.45 -3.55 -2.62
CA ARG A 69 6.22 -3.01 -1.49
C ARG A 69 5.97 -1.52 -1.32
N GLY A 70 5.95 -0.77 -2.43
CA GLY A 70 5.62 0.65 -2.45
C GLY A 70 4.26 0.96 -1.83
N LEU A 71 3.22 0.22 -2.19
CA LEU A 71 1.88 0.36 -1.62
C LEU A 71 1.86 0.07 -0.13
N ARG A 72 2.48 -1.03 0.32
CA ARG A 72 2.58 -1.38 1.74
C ARG A 72 3.27 -0.26 2.54
N MET A 73 4.42 0.19 2.07
CA MET A 73 5.16 1.28 2.73
C MET A 73 4.38 2.60 2.71
N ALA A 74 3.66 2.90 1.63
CA ALA A 74 2.83 4.10 1.54
C ALA A 74 1.65 4.06 2.53
N LEU A 75 1.00 2.90 2.71
CA LEU A 75 -0.05 2.71 3.71
C LEU A 75 0.49 2.90 5.13
N MET A 76 1.65 2.32 5.44
CA MET A 76 2.30 2.47 6.74
C MET A 76 2.67 3.93 7.02
N LYS A 77 3.33 4.61 6.06
CA LYS A 77 3.72 6.03 6.19
C LYS A 77 2.51 6.97 6.28
N ALA A 78 1.40 6.61 5.64
CA ALA A 78 0.14 7.34 5.73
C ALA A 78 -0.63 7.06 7.05
N GLY A 79 -0.07 6.30 7.99
CA GLY A 79 -0.71 5.94 9.26
C GLY A 79 -1.87 4.95 9.11
N GLN A 80 -1.98 4.26 7.96
CA GLN A 80 -3.03 3.27 7.68
C GLN A 80 -2.52 1.85 8.00
N THR A 81 -2.07 1.65 9.24
CA THR A 81 -1.40 0.43 9.70
C THR A 81 -2.28 -0.81 9.55
N ASP A 82 -3.59 -0.69 9.79
CA ASP A 82 -4.54 -1.81 9.59
C ASP A 82 -4.51 -2.34 8.16
N LEU A 83 -4.43 -1.44 7.17
CA LEU A 83 -4.37 -1.81 5.76
C LEU A 83 -2.98 -2.32 5.35
N PHE A 84 -1.93 -1.83 6.00
CA PHE A 84 -0.59 -2.39 5.86
C PHE A 84 -0.51 -3.83 6.38
N MET A 85 -1.06 -4.10 7.56
CA MET A 85 -1.11 -5.44 8.15
C MET A 85 -1.96 -6.38 7.30
N LEU A 86 -3.10 -5.91 6.79
CA LEU A 86 -3.98 -6.66 5.87
C LEU A 86 -3.25 -7.17 4.61
N LEU A 87 -2.24 -6.43 4.13
CA LEU A 87 -1.42 -6.81 2.99
C LEU A 87 -0.14 -7.60 3.38
N THR A 88 0.16 -7.71 4.68
CA THR A 88 1.33 -8.42 5.23
C THR A 88 0.98 -9.84 5.69
N ASP A 89 -0.26 -10.05 6.13
CA ASP A 89 -0.80 -11.27 6.74
C ASP A 89 -0.91 -12.48 5.79
N SER A 90 -0.26 -12.43 4.64
CA SER A 90 -0.39 -13.44 3.59
C SER A 90 0.88 -14.22 3.29
N GLU A 91 2.06 -13.83 3.80
CA GLU A 91 3.31 -14.65 3.76
C GLU A 91 4.59 -13.92 4.24
N ASP A 92 4.53 -12.75 4.89
CA ASP A 92 5.73 -12.15 5.50
C ASP A 92 5.78 -12.49 7.00
N THR A 93 6.02 -13.76 7.32
CA THR A 93 6.47 -14.17 8.65
C THR A 93 7.91 -13.72 8.86
N MET A 94 8.13 -12.42 9.04
CA MET A 94 8.97 -12.04 10.18
C MET A 94 8.02 -11.92 11.34
N SER A 95 8.06 -12.94 12.18
CA SER A 95 7.38 -12.98 13.47
C SER A 95 7.54 -11.62 14.13
N GLU A 96 6.49 -11.10 14.74
CA GLU A 96 6.53 -9.85 15.52
C GLU A 96 7.73 -9.85 16.49
N TYR A 97 8.13 -11.04 16.96
CA TYR A 97 9.34 -11.33 17.73
C TYR A 97 10.67 -10.96 17.04
N ASP A 98 10.82 -11.16 15.73
CA ASP A 98 12.04 -10.81 14.99
C ASP A 98 12.16 -9.29 14.75
N LYS A 99 11.01 -8.60 14.63
CA LYS A 99 10.97 -7.14 14.47
C LYS A 99 11.31 -6.41 15.77
N ILE A 100 10.83 -6.92 16.91
CA ILE A 100 11.12 -6.36 18.23
C ILE A 100 12.61 -6.52 18.58
N ARG A 101 13.23 -7.65 18.22
CA ARG A 101 14.64 -7.94 18.51
C ARG A 101 15.64 -7.16 17.62
N SER A 102 15.17 -6.52 16.57
CA SER A 102 15.99 -5.72 15.63
C SER A 102 15.96 -4.22 15.95
N TRP A 103 15.28 -3.76 17.01
CA TRP A 103 15.30 -2.35 17.43
C TRP A 103 16.39 -2.08 18.46
N PRO A 104 17.38 -1.21 18.14
CA PRO A 104 18.53 -0.93 19.02
C PRO A 104 18.20 -0.04 20.23
N TRP A 105 16.91 0.13 20.58
CA TRP A 105 16.44 1.01 21.67
C TRP A 105 15.63 0.24 22.73
N LEU A 106 15.70 -1.10 22.72
CA LEU A 106 14.96 -2.00 23.61
C LEU A 106 15.89 -2.93 24.40
N ASP A 107 17.08 -2.45 24.75
CA ASP A 107 17.82 -2.98 25.89
C ASP A 107 17.56 -2.04 27.10
N PRO A 108 17.06 -2.55 28.24
CA PRO A 108 17.02 -1.80 29.49
C PRO A 108 18.41 -1.41 30.00
#